data_AF-A0A284SCM9-F1
#
_entry.id   AF-A0A284SCM9-F1
#
_cell.length_a   1.000
_cell.length_b   1.000
_cell.length_c   1.000
_cell.angle_alpha   90.00
_cell.angle_beta   90.00
_cell.angle_gamma   90.00
#
_symmetry.space_group_name_H-M   'P 1'
#
loop_
_entity.id
_entity.type
_entity.pdbx_description
1 polymer ?
#
loop_
_entity_poly.entity_id
_entity_poly.type
_entity_poly.pdbx_seq_one_letter_code
_entity_poly.pdbx_strand_id
1 'polypeptide(L)'
;MPVNPLTARTVLRAPPLLLKTLLKHYFNRVVKKKPRKSSTQLRHDELLYDETFSLLKMFITLAANHTIEEFQAFSNIRTNSPRRFHVERLVVPMSSCDEAAKYLVQALGGQDAARRVAGGVKWWQARATNGYDFDDLFVTVSEHHQSVDAEWITTKKDLREANKRDKAKTAATATPVTPHVEESKAHINDPETDEMRCFLYLHGGGYYVGSIDQERSSIHQHARLINGRVFAINYRLAPQYPFPCAIQDALAAYLYLIKPPPEAKHRAIKPSQILLTGDSAGGGLSLTLLQVLRDNGLPLPAGAVLVSPWCDLNHSFPSVTTNTDTDILPKYGLSISKPSPLWPPPLQVPWTASDTLTSQEQELQTIRSRPNESGEVLKIEWQMHPYAQNSLLRHPLISPVLSYLGGLPPLLIIASGKEVLCDEIVYTAHKAAEPEKYSVREEVRKLYPALDGIETRYGGTEVHLQVYDDAAHTLPTQFEDTTPGKAAYDAIRSFARRVTRMEATAHANSSFTRERVSVKGVVSPLEPASDLAAMKMSPEFVGVMSASAAERFTEGHKLFKEKFSHTAKAIERHRMENLRRAENYEEKGWAWPLDEGEVPPPGCNVVRRDIEEARRLAKQMAQRVIKG
;
A
#
# COMPACT_ATOMS: atom_id res chain seq x y z
N MET A 1 -44.07 -39.92 -4.55
CA MET A 1 -42.60 -40.10 -4.46
C MET A 1 -41.94 -38.73 -4.58
N PRO A 2 -40.86 -38.50 -3.81
CA PRO A 2 -40.50 -37.18 -3.29
C PRO A 2 -39.71 -36.34 -4.28
N VAL A 3 -39.86 -35.02 -4.14
CA VAL A 3 -39.10 -33.97 -4.79
C VAL A 3 -37.65 -34.08 -4.34
N ASN A 4 -36.74 -34.28 -5.29
CA ASN A 4 -35.31 -34.48 -5.06
C ASN A 4 -34.66 -33.16 -4.56
N PRO A 5 -34.00 -33.12 -3.39
CA PRO A 5 -33.44 -31.91 -2.79
C PRO A 5 -32.13 -31.41 -3.47
N LEU A 6 -31.80 -31.93 -4.65
CA LEU A 6 -30.56 -31.63 -5.38
C LEU A 6 -30.66 -30.47 -6.38
N THR A 7 -31.84 -29.91 -6.64
CA THR A 7 -32.02 -28.75 -7.53
C THR A 7 -32.11 -27.40 -6.81
N ALA A 8 -32.21 -27.40 -5.47
CA ALA A 8 -32.17 -26.17 -4.66
C ALA A 8 -30.74 -25.73 -4.26
N ARG A 9 -29.71 -26.55 -4.51
CA ARG A 9 -28.31 -26.30 -4.08
C ARG A 9 -27.39 -25.75 -5.18
N THR A 10 -27.87 -25.61 -6.41
CA THR A 10 -27.04 -25.21 -7.56
C THR A 10 -27.06 -23.69 -7.84
N VAL A 11 -27.81 -22.90 -7.06
CA VAL A 11 -27.90 -21.43 -7.21
C VAL A 11 -26.92 -20.66 -6.29
N LEU A 12 -26.19 -21.32 -5.39
CA LEU A 12 -25.37 -20.68 -4.35
C LEU A 12 -23.85 -20.57 -4.65
N ARG A 13 -23.44 -20.66 -5.91
CA ARG A 13 -22.04 -20.44 -6.35
C ARG A 13 -21.88 -19.46 -7.51
N ALA A 14 -22.70 -18.40 -7.56
CA ALA A 14 -22.54 -17.30 -8.51
C ALA A 14 -22.27 -15.87 -7.94
N PRO A 15 -21.64 -15.64 -6.76
CA PRO A 15 -21.39 -14.27 -6.29
C PRO A 15 -20.43 -13.43 -7.18
N PRO A 16 -19.27 -13.93 -7.64
CA PRO A 16 -18.33 -13.12 -8.44
C PRO A 16 -18.91 -12.71 -9.79
N LEU A 17 -19.74 -13.56 -10.40
CA LEU A 17 -20.39 -13.30 -11.68
C LEU A 17 -21.53 -12.30 -11.56
N LEU A 18 -22.32 -12.33 -10.47
CA LEU A 18 -23.34 -11.31 -10.20
C LEU A 18 -22.72 -9.94 -9.91
N LEU A 19 -21.63 -9.90 -9.13
CA LEU A 19 -20.87 -8.68 -8.83
C LEU A 19 -20.22 -8.12 -10.10
N LYS A 20 -19.59 -8.98 -10.91
CA LYS A 20 -19.07 -8.65 -12.25
C LYS A 20 -20.17 -8.14 -13.16
N THR A 21 -21.37 -8.71 -13.10
CA THR A 21 -22.50 -8.29 -13.94
C THR A 21 -23.05 -6.95 -13.49
N LEU A 22 -23.20 -6.71 -12.18
CA LEU A 22 -23.64 -5.42 -11.62
C LEU A 22 -22.65 -4.29 -11.93
N LEU A 23 -21.35 -4.52 -11.72
CA LEU A 23 -20.30 -3.54 -12.04
C LEU A 23 -20.20 -3.30 -13.55
N LYS A 24 -20.22 -4.36 -14.38
CA LYS A 24 -20.23 -4.23 -15.85
C LYS A 24 -21.48 -3.49 -16.34
N HIS A 25 -22.64 -3.69 -15.70
CA HIS A 25 -23.87 -2.99 -16.05
C HIS A 25 -23.84 -1.52 -15.60
N TYR A 26 -23.22 -1.21 -14.46
CA TYR A 26 -22.97 0.14 -13.98
C TYR A 26 -22.03 0.93 -14.90
N PHE A 27 -20.83 0.41 -15.18
CA PHE A 27 -19.87 1.07 -16.09
C PHE A 27 -20.48 1.26 -17.49
N ASN A 28 -21.25 0.30 -17.99
CA ASN A 28 -21.95 0.45 -19.27
C ASN A 28 -23.11 1.45 -19.24
N ARG A 29 -23.75 1.70 -18.08
CA ARG A 29 -24.81 2.70 -17.92
C ARG A 29 -24.25 4.12 -17.75
N VAL A 30 -23.16 4.28 -16.99
CA VAL A 30 -22.48 5.56 -16.77
C VAL A 30 -21.87 6.07 -18.07
N VAL A 31 -21.19 5.21 -18.83
CA VAL A 31 -20.60 5.54 -20.14
C VAL A 31 -21.66 5.90 -21.20
N LYS A 32 -22.93 5.52 -21.01
CA LYS A 32 -24.01 5.73 -22.00
C LYS A 32 -25.00 6.85 -21.68
N LYS A 33 -24.94 7.51 -20.52
CA LYS A 33 -25.84 8.64 -20.23
C LYS A 33 -25.36 9.90 -20.98
N LYS A 34 -26.01 10.24 -22.09
CA LYS A 34 -25.96 11.60 -22.66
C LYS A 34 -26.54 12.58 -21.62
N PRO A 35 -25.98 13.79 -21.46
CA PRO A 35 -26.50 14.76 -20.50
C PRO A 35 -27.96 15.10 -20.81
N ARG A 36 -28.81 15.08 -19.77
CA ARG A 36 -30.19 15.60 -19.86
C ARG A 36 -30.11 17.12 -20.01
N LYS A 37 -30.85 17.67 -20.98
CA LYS A 37 -30.82 19.08 -21.43
C LYS A 37 -31.26 20.16 -20.41
N SER A 38 -31.26 19.90 -19.09
CA SER A 38 -31.75 20.90 -18.12
C SER A 38 -31.07 20.94 -16.73
N SER A 39 -30.00 20.20 -16.47
CA SER A 39 -29.23 20.33 -15.21
C SER A 39 -27.98 21.20 -15.40
N THR A 40 -27.67 22.08 -14.45
CA THR A 40 -26.36 22.75 -14.38
C THR A 40 -25.25 21.71 -14.22
N GLN A 41 -24.05 22.00 -14.73
CA GLN A 41 -22.91 21.06 -14.69
C GLN A 41 -22.53 20.67 -13.24
N LEU A 42 -22.60 21.61 -12.29
CA LEU A 42 -22.37 21.35 -10.86
C LEU A 42 -23.36 20.33 -10.29
N ARG A 43 -24.66 20.46 -10.60
CA ARG A 43 -25.68 19.52 -10.15
C ARG A 43 -25.48 18.12 -10.75
N HIS A 44 -24.89 18.04 -11.94
CA HIS A 44 -24.52 16.77 -12.55
C HIS A 44 -23.34 16.12 -11.83
N ASP A 45 -22.30 16.90 -11.51
CA ASP A 45 -21.12 16.41 -10.78
C ASP A 45 -21.45 15.99 -9.34
N GLU A 46 -22.33 16.72 -8.64
CA GLU A 46 -22.85 16.34 -7.31
C GLU A 46 -23.61 15.01 -7.38
N LEU A 47 -24.52 14.85 -8.36
CA LEU A 47 -25.22 13.58 -8.57
C LEU A 47 -24.25 12.44 -8.90
N LEU A 48 -23.20 12.70 -9.68
CA LEU A 48 -22.18 11.70 -10.00
C LEU A 48 -21.36 11.33 -8.76
N TYR A 49 -21.03 12.29 -7.91
CA TYR A 49 -20.33 12.05 -6.65
C TYR A 49 -21.20 11.20 -5.70
N ASP A 50 -22.44 11.61 -5.45
CA ASP A 50 -23.35 10.90 -4.53
C ASP A 50 -23.69 9.48 -5.01
N GLU A 51 -23.94 9.31 -6.32
CA GLU A 51 -24.16 7.99 -6.94
C GLU A 51 -22.91 7.11 -6.78
N THR A 52 -21.72 7.65 -7.06
CA THR A 52 -20.45 6.92 -6.91
C THR A 52 -20.17 6.56 -5.45
N PHE A 53 -20.32 7.51 -4.53
CA PHE A 53 -20.12 7.32 -3.09
C PHE A 53 -21.01 6.20 -2.55
N SER A 54 -22.32 6.26 -2.85
CA SER A 54 -23.29 5.27 -2.39
C SER A 54 -22.94 3.85 -2.88
N LEU A 55 -22.50 3.73 -4.14
CA LEU A 55 -22.12 2.45 -4.72
C LEU A 55 -20.82 1.90 -4.13
N LEU A 56 -19.81 2.74 -3.96
CA LEU A 56 -18.54 2.36 -3.32
C LEU A 56 -18.75 1.94 -1.88
N LYS A 57 -19.50 2.72 -1.09
CA LYS A 57 -19.85 2.38 0.30
C LYS A 57 -20.59 1.05 0.38
N MET A 58 -21.57 0.82 -0.49
CA MET A 58 -22.30 -0.45 -0.57
C MET A 58 -21.36 -1.61 -0.94
N PHE A 59 -20.49 -1.43 -1.94
CA PHE A 59 -19.52 -2.43 -2.36
C PHE A 59 -18.58 -2.82 -1.23
N ILE A 60 -17.95 -1.85 -0.56
CA ILE A 60 -17.03 -2.08 0.56
C ILE A 60 -17.75 -2.78 1.73
N THR A 61 -18.98 -2.38 2.03
CA THR A 61 -19.81 -3.03 3.06
C THR A 61 -20.11 -4.50 2.72
N LEU A 62 -20.37 -4.79 1.44
CA LEU A 62 -20.57 -6.17 0.99
C LEU A 62 -19.27 -6.97 1.00
N ALA A 63 -18.15 -6.36 0.59
CA ALA A 63 -16.83 -6.97 0.54
C ALA A 63 -16.36 -7.47 1.92
N ALA A 64 -16.75 -6.80 3.01
CA ALA A 64 -16.49 -7.30 4.36
C ALA A 64 -17.06 -8.70 4.62
N ASN A 65 -18.09 -9.14 3.89
CA ASN A 65 -18.66 -10.49 4.01
C ASN A 65 -17.92 -11.57 3.21
N HIS A 66 -16.81 -11.20 2.58
CA HIS A 66 -15.92 -12.08 1.84
C HIS A 66 -14.59 -12.25 2.57
N THR A 67 -13.88 -13.32 2.26
CA THR A 67 -12.56 -13.54 2.85
C THR A 67 -11.51 -12.63 2.21
N ILE A 68 -10.37 -12.44 2.88
CA ILE A 68 -9.29 -11.61 2.33
C ILE A 68 -8.81 -12.13 0.98
N GLU A 69 -8.72 -13.45 0.81
CA GLU A 69 -8.28 -14.09 -0.43
C GLU A 69 -9.28 -13.88 -1.57
N GLU A 70 -10.59 -13.96 -1.29
CA GLU A 70 -11.63 -13.64 -2.27
C GLU A 70 -11.50 -12.18 -2.73
N PHE A 71 -11.17 -11.27 -1.81
CA PHE A 71 -11.00 -9.85 -2.13
C PHE A 71 -9.68 -9.58 -2.89
N GLN A 72 -8.58 -10.22 -2.49
CA GLN A 72 -7.31 -10.17 -3.23
C GLN A 72 -7.48 -10.68 -4.66
N ALA A 73 -8.16 -11.82 -4.84
CA ALA A 73 -8.46 -12.37 -6.17
C ALA A 73 -9.30 -11.40 -7.02
N PHE A 74 -10.29 -10.74 -6.41
CA PHE A 74 -11.09 -9.72 -7.09
C PHE A 74 -10.23 -8.51 -7.50
N SER A 75 -9.37 -8.00 -6.61
CA SER A 75 -8.51 -6.85 -6.91
C SER A 75 -7.46 -7.14 -7.99
N ASN A 76 -7.12 -8.41 -8.21
CA ASN A 76 -6.19 -8.86 -9.26
C ASN A 76 -6.89 -9.23 -10.59
N ILE A 77 -8.21 -9.01 -10.72
CA ILE A 77 -8.89 -9.22 -11.99
C ILE A 77 -8.30 -8.26 -13.03
N ARG A 78 -7.85 -8.82 -14.16
CA ARG A 78 -7.17 -8.05 -15.19
C ARG A 78 -8.04 -6.90 -15.72
N THR A 79 -7.48 -5.69 -15.66
CA THR A 79 -8.08 -4.49 -16.25
C THR A 79 -7.30 -4.07 -17.48
N ASN A 80 -7.95 -4.14 -18.65
CA ASN A 80 -7.30 -3.81 -19.92
C ASN A 80 -7.05 -2.31 -20.05
N SER A 81 -5.89 -1.96 -20.58
CA SER A 81 -5.57 -0.57 -20.89
C SER A 81 -6.15 -0.14 -22.24
N PRO A 82 -6.72 1.09 -22.35
CA PRO A 82 -7.15 1.63 -23.63
C PRO A 82 -6.00 1.67 -24.65
N ARG A 83 -6.31 1.53 -25.94
CA ARG A 83 -5.31 1.46 -27.04
C ARG A 83 -4.33 2.64 -27.09
N ARG A 84 -4.67 3.79 -26.50
CA ARG A 84 -3.84 4.99 -26.43
C ARG A 84 -2.68 4.88 -25.43
N PHE A 85 -2.72 3.92 -24.52
CA PHE A 85 -1.64 3.64 -23.58
C PHE A 85 -0.71 2.56 -24.11
N HIS A 86 0.56 2.69 -23.80
CA HIS A 86 1.54 1.63 -23.88
C HIS A 86 1.73 1.06 -22.48
N VAL A 87 1.68 -0.26 -22.35
CA VAL A 87 1.93 -0.98 -21.10
C VAL A 87 2.97 -2.04 -21.37
N GLU A 88 4.06 -1.99 -20.64
CA GLU A 88 5.09 -3.02 -20.67
C GLU A 88 5.15 -3.68 -19.30
N ARG A 89 4.94 -5.00 -19.27
CA ARG A 89 5.08 -5.79 -18.04
C ARG A 89 6.53 -6.22 -17.89
N LEU A 90 6.99 -6.18 -16.65
CA LEU A 90 8.31 -6.60 -16.26
C LEU A 90 8.29 -6.97 -14.78
N VAL A 91 9.46 -7.34 -14.28
CA VAL A 91 9.63 -7.67 -12.88
C VAL A 91 10.85 -6.93 -12.34
N VAL A 92 10.79 -6.54 -11.06
CA VAL A 92 11.96 -6.06 -10.34
C VAL A 92 12.82 -7.28 -9.98
N PRO A 93 14.08 -7.35 -10.45
CA PRO A 93 14.90 -8.54 -10.31
C PRO A 93 15.27 -8.82 -8.84
N MET A 94 15.64 -10.07 -8.58
CA MET A 94 16.05 -10.50 -7.23
C MET A 94 17.26 -9.75 -6.71
N SER A 95 18.21 -9.38 -7.59
CA SER A 95 19.38 -8.59 -7.22
C SER A 95 18.98 -7.27 -6.53
N SER A 96 17.96 -6.58 -7.03
CA SER A 96 17.41 -5.37 -6.40
C SER A 96 16.69 -5.67 -5.08
N CYS A 97 16.03 -6.84 -4.98
CA CYS A 97 15.37 -7.28 -3.74
C CYS A 97 16.37 -7.60 -2.62
N ASP A 98 17.49 -8.24 -2.98
CA ASP A 98 18.58 -8.60 -2.07
C ASP A 98 19.35 -7.35 -1.63
N GLU A 99 19.55 -6.38 -2.53
CA GLU A 99 20.12 -5.07 -2.18
C GLU A 99 19.19 -4.29 -1.23
N ALA A 100 17.89 -4.26 -1.51
CA ALA A 100 16.90 -3.64 -0.63
C ALA A 100 16.87 -4.26 0.77
N ALA A 101 17.01 -5.58 0.88
CA ALA A 101 17.03 -6.26 2.17
C ALA A 101 18.18 -5.76 3.07
N LYS A 102 19.35 -5.46 2.50
CA LYS A 102 20.51 -4.95 3.26
C LYS A 102 20.20 -3.59 3.89
N TYR A 103 19.68 -2.66 3.10
CA TYR A 103 19.30 -1.33 3.58
C TYR A 103 18.14 -1.39 4.59
N LEU A 104 17.20 -2.31 4.40
CA LEU A 104 16.09 -2.48 5.34
C LEU A 104 16.54 -3.07 6.68
N VAL A 105 17.45 -4.06 6.68
CA VAL A 105 18.07 -4.56 7.92
C VAL A 105 18.84 -3.45 8.62
N GLN A 106 19.57 -2.62 7.89
CA GLN A 106 20.24 -1.44 8.45
C GLN A 106 19.25 -0.46 9.06
N ALA A 107 18.16 -0.12 8.34
CA ALA A 107 17.11 0.77 8.84
C ALA A 107 16.50 0.24 10.14
N LEU A 108 16.24 -1.07 10.23
CA LEU A 108 15.70 -1.72 11.43
C LEU A 108 16.67 -1.73 12.63
N GLY A 109 17.89 -1.19 12.49
CA GLY A 109 18.90 -1.15 13.56
C GLY A 109 19.88 -2.31 13.54
N GLY A 110 20.08 -2.95 12.37
CA GLY A 110 20.96 -4.09 12.19
C GLY A 110 20.27 -5.44 12.40
N GLN A 111 21.03 -6.54 12.28
CA GLN A 111 20.47 -7.89 12.26
C GLN A 111 19.70 -8.25 13.53
N ASP A 112 20.24 -7.92 14.71
CA ASP A 112 19.62 -8.30 15.99
C ASP A 112 18.33 -7.52 16.26
N ALA A 113 18.30 -6.24 15.90
CA ALA A 113 17.10 -5.44 15.99
C ALA A 113 16.05 -5.89 14.97
N ALA A 114 16.45 -6.21 13.74
CA ALA A 114 15.56 -6.80 12.74
C ALA A 114 14.97 -8.15 13.19
N ARG A 115 15.76 -9.03 13.85
CA ARG A 115 15.24 -10.27 14.46
C ARG A 115 14.16 -9.99 15.50
N ARG A 116 14.36 -9.00 16.38
CA ARG A 116 13.37 -8.62 17.41
C ARG A 116 12.12 -7.95 16.82
N VAL A 117 12.28 -7.09 15.82
CA VAL A 117 11.19 -6.26 15.28
C VAL A 117 10.40 -7.00 14.20
N ALA A 118 11.07 -7.60 13.22
CA ALA A 118 10.45 -8.27 12.10
C ALA A 118 10.31 -9.79 12.31
N GLY A 119 10.79 -10.33 13.43
CA GLY A 119 10.82 -11.78 13.65
C GLY A 119 11.86 -12.49 12.78
N GLY A 120 12.89 -11.80 12.30
CA GLY A 120 13.95 -12.40 11.50
C GLY A 120 14.55 -11.46 10.46
N VAL A 121 15.50 -11.97 9.69
CA VAL A 121 16.11 -11.26 8.56
C VAL A 121 15.90 -11.99 7.23
N LYS A 122 15.51 -13.28 7.23
CA LYS A 122 15.42 -14.09 6.01
C LYS A 122 13.98 -14.39 5.58
N TRP A 123 13.06 -14.65 6.51
CA TRP A 123 11.72 -15.15 6.16
C TRP A 123 10.97 -14.19 5.25
N TRP A 124 11.08 -12.88 5.49
CA TRP A 124 10.37 -11.83 4.73
C TRP A 124 11.03 -11.55 3.38
N GLN A 125 12.18 -12.16 3.09
CA GLN A 125 12.79 -12.14 1.76
C GLN A 125 12.25 -13.29 0.87
N ALA A 126 11.54 -14.25 1.45
CA ALA A 126 10.94 -15.35 0.70
C ALA A 126 9.88 -14.86 -0.28
N ARG A 127 9.89 -15.40 -1.49
CA ARG A 127 8.93 -15.11 -2.56
C ARG A 127 8.42 -16.42 -3.14
N ALA A 128 7.10 -16.55 -3.28
CA ALA A 128 6.50 -17.70 -3.94
C ALA A 128 6.79 -17.65 -5.44
N THR A 129 7.16 -18.80 -6.03
CA THR A 129 7.19 -18.89 -7.48
C THR A 129 5.76 -18.95 -8.00
N ASN A 130 5.34 -18.03 -8.88
CA ASN A 130 3.99 -18.11 -9.45
C ASN A 130 3.82 -19.47 -10.17
N GLY A 131 3.00 -20.35 -9.60
CA GLY A 131 2.41 -21.48 -10.30
C GLY A 131 1.09 -21.01 -10.86
N TYR A 132 1.11 -20.44 -12.06
CA TYR A 132 -0.10 -20.39 -12.87
C TYR A 132 -0.27 -21.77 -13.48
N ASP A 133 -1.16 -22.57 -12.89
CA ASP A 133 -1.63 -23.80 -13.50
C ASP A 133 -2.62 -23.40 -14.61
N PHE A 134 -2.16 -23.47 -15.86
CA PHE A 134 -3.03 -23.62 -17.02
C PHE A 134 -2.45 -24.75 -17.85
N ASP A 135 -3.18 -25.85 -17.90
CA ASP A 135 -3.08 -26.97 -18.84
C ASP A 135 -2.21 -26.65 -20.08
N ASP A 136 -0.89 -26.91 -20.03
CA ASP A 136 -0.14 -27.32 -21.22
C ASP A 136 1.31 -27.74 -20.94
N LEU A 137 1.73 -28.66 -21.81
CA LEU A 137 2.93 -29.45 -21.83
C LEU A 137 4.21 -28.59 -22.02
N PHE A 138 5.22 -28.81 -21.18
CA PHE A 138 6.60 -28.27 -21.28
C PHE A 138 6.79 -26.75 -21.22
N VAL A 139 6.97 -26.21 -20.01
CA VAL A 139 7.74 -24.97 -19.80
C VAL A 139 8.87 -25.27 -18.82
N THR A 140 10.10 -25.14 -19.29
CA THR A 140 11.32 -25.15 -18.49
C THR A 140 11.22 -24.11 -17.39
N VAL A 141 11.62 -24.50 -16.16
CA VAL A 141 11.72 -23.60 -15.00
C VAL A 141 12.68 -22.45 -15.35
N SER A 142 12.16 -21.33 -15.83
CA SER A 142 12.95 -20.13 -16.05
C SER A 142 13.09 -19.41 -14.70
N GLU A 143 14.30 -18.92 -14.43
CA GLU A 143 14.73 -18.19 -13.22
C GLU A 143 13.92 -16.90 -12.94
N HIS A 144 12.90 -16.59 -13.74
CA HIS A 144 12.09 -15.37 -13.72
C HIS A 144 10.95 -15.38 -12.69
N HIS A 145 10.83 -16.42 -11.87
CA HIS A 145 9.66 -16.64 -11.01
C HIS A 145 9.84 -16.17 -9.56
N GLN A 146 10.79 -15.30 -9.22
CA GLN A 146 11.06 -14.93 -7.82
C GLN A 146 11.18 -13.41 -7.63
N SER A 147 10.28 -12.58 -8.16
CA SER A 147 10.51 -11.11 -8.27
C SER A 147 9.30 -10.26 -7.84
N VAL A 148 9.40 -8.93 -7.88
CA VAL A 148 8.25 -8.03 -7.68
C VAL A 148 7.61 -7.73 -9.04
N ASP A 149 6.33 -8.06 -9.21
CA ASP A 149 5.60 -7.77 -10.45
C ASP A 149 5.46 -6.26 -10.65
N ALA A 150 5.76 -5.79 -11.86
CA ALA A 150 5.74 -4.38 -12.20
C ALA A 150 5.20 -4.11 -13.61
N GLU A 151 4.71 -2.90 -13.83
CA GLU A 151 4.33 -2.43 -15.15
C GLU A 151 4.84 -0.99 -15.40
N TRP A 152 5.46 -0.80 -16.56
CA TRP A 152 5.69 0.51 -17.17
C TRP A 152 4.46 0.96 -17.93
N ILE A 153 3.93 2.13 -17.60
CA ILE A 153 2.72 2.67 -18.22
C ILE A 153 2.97 4.10 -18.68
N THR A 154 2.74 4.37 -19.96
CA THR A 154 2.84 5.72 -20.54
C THR A 154 1.83 5.89 -21.67
N THR A 155 1.60 7.13 -22.12
CA THR A 155 0.79 7.35 -23.32
C THR A 155 1.63 7.05 -24.57
N LYS A 156 1.01 6.46 -25.59
CA LYS A 156 1.68 6.25 -26.89
C LYS A 156 2.09 7.56 -27.56
N LYS A 157 1.42 8.66 -27.22
CA LYS A 157 1.77 10.00 -27.70
C LYS A 157 3.12 10.42 -27.12
N ASP A 158 3.24 10.39 -25.80
CA ASP A 158 4.45 10.82 -25.09
C ASP A 158 5.64 9.92 -25.44
N LEU A 159 5.39 8.60 -25.56
CA LEU A 159 6.40 7.65 -26.04
C LEU A 159 6.91 8.00 -27.45
N ARG A 160 6.01 8.31 -28.40
CA ARG A 160 6.42 8.74 -29.76
C ARG A 160 7.19 10.05 -29.75
N GLU A 161 6.82 10.98 -28.86
CA GLU A 161 7.53 12.26 -28.73
C GLU A 161 8.92 12.09 -28.14
N ALA A 162 9.10 11.21 -27.15
CA ALA A 162 10.41 10.86 -26.59
C ALA A 162 11.32 10.23 -27.66
N ASN A 163 10.84 9.22 -28.39
CA ASN A 163 11.64 8.54 -29.41
C ASN A 163 12.01 9.47 -30.59
N LYS A 164 11.16 10.48 -30.90
CA LYS A 164 11.49 11.48 -31.93
C LYS A 164 12.66 12.37 -31.52
N ARG A 165 12.70 12.79 -30.26
CA ARG A 165 13.78 13.61 -29.72
C ARG A 165 15.09 12.81 -29.63
N ASP A 166 15.02 11.52 -29.27
CA ASP A 166 16.20 10.63 -29.26
C ASP A 166 16.85 10.51 -30.64
N LYS A 167 16.03 10.24 -31.67
CA LYS A 167 16.51 10.20 -33.06
C LYS A 167 17.15 11.53 -33.48
N ALA A 168 16.61 12.66 -33.03
CA ALA A 168 17.17 13.98 -33.34
C ALA A 168 18.51 14.22 -32.62
N LYS A 169 18.66 13.83 -31.34
CA LYS A 169 19.93 13.91 -30.62
C LYS A 169 20.99 13.00 -31.26
N THR A 170 20.64 11.76 -31.57
CA THR A 170 21.54 10.79 -32.21
C THR A 170 21.98 11.25 -33.60
N ALA A 171 21.08 11.86 -34.38
CA ALA A 171 21.43 12.45 -35.67
C ALA A 171 22.35 13.68 -35.56
N ALA A 172 22.25 14.45 -34.47
CA ALA A 172 23.10 15.61 -34.22
C ALA A 172 24.53 15.24 -33.76
N THR A 173 24.72 14.06 -33.15
CA THR A 173 26.02 13.55 -32.69
C THR A 173 26.68 12.57 -33.66
N ALA A 174 26.00 12.09 -34.69
CA ALA A 174 26.57 11.19 -35.69
C ALA A 174 27.34 11.93 -36.80
N THR A 175 28.61 11.58 -37.00
CA THR A 175 29.33 11.85 -38.27
C THR A 175 28.69 11.06 -39.42
N PRO A 176 28.66 11.60 -40.66
CA PRO A 176 27.87 11.03 -41.74
C PRO A 176 28.46 9.70 -42.20
N VAL A 177 27.80 8.60 -41.84
CA VAL A 177 27.97 7.30 -42.49
C VAL A 177 26.58 6.78 -42.85
N THR A 178 26.46 6.29 -44.08
CA THR A 178 25.23 5.82 -44.74
C THR A 178 24.40 4.85 -43.89
N PRO A 179 23.06 5.04 -43.80
CA PRO A 179 22.24 4.21 -42.93
C PRO A 179 21.62 3.02 -43.67
N HIS A 180 21.74 1.83 -43.10
CA HIS A 180 20.72 0.79 -43.23
C HIS A 180 19.71 1.00 -42.09
N VAL A 181 18.48 1.41 -42.42
CA VAL A 181 17.40 1.57 -41.46
C VAL A 181 16.44 0.39 -41.59
N GLU A 182 16.56 -0.59 -40.70
CA GLU A 182 15.42 -1.44 -40.36
C GLU A 182 14.55 -0.70 -39.34
N GLU A 183 13.24 -0.63 -39.61
CA GLU A 183 12.26 -0.08 -38.66
C GLU A 183 12.17 -0.97 -37.42
N SER A 184 12.95 -0.64 -36.37
CA SER A 184 12.80 -1.27 -35.07
C SER A 184 11.48 -0.84 -34.41
N LYS A 185 10.75 -1.83 -33.87
CA LYS A 185 9.51 -1.61 -33.12
C LYS A 185 9.83 -0.74 -31.88
N ALA A 186 9.12 0.38 -31.73
CA ALA A 186 9.32 1.31 -30.62
C ALA A 186 9.10 0.62 -29.25
N HIS A 187 10.17 0.48 -28.47
CA HIS A 187 10.14 0.05 -27.08
C HIS A 187 10.09 1.27 -26.14
N ILE A 188 9.60 1.09 -24.90
CA ILE A 188 9.70 2.09 -23.81
C ILE A 188 11.16 2.37 -23.41
N ASN A 189 12.14 1.73 -24.05
CA ASN A 189 13.53 1.60 -23.61
C ASN A 189 14.49 2.48 -24.44
N ASP A 190 13.95 3.51 -25.10
CA ASP A 190 14.77 4.49 -25.81
C ASP A 190 15.47 5.41 -24.79
N PRO A 191 16.75 5.80 -24.95
CA PRO A 191 17.49 6.58 -23.96
C PRO A 191 16.80 7.86 -23.47
N GLU A 192 15.88 8.43 -24.25
CA GLU A 192 15.09 9.59 -23.86
C GLU A 192 13.79 9.31 -23.13
N THR A 193 13.26 8.09 -23.14
CA THR A 193 12.15 7.77 -22.23
C THR A 193 12.61 7.80 -20.78
N ASP A 194 13.92 7.62 -20.53
CA ASP A 194 14.58 7.78 -19.25
C ASP A 194 14.71 9.24 -18.82
N GLU A 195 14.61 10.20 -19.76
CA GLU A 195 14.52 11.62 -19.44
C GLU A 195 13.10 12.07 -19.04
N MET A 196 12.08 11.21 -19.24
CA MET A 196 10.72 11.51 -18.83
C MET A 196 10.59 11.50 -17.30
N ARG A 197 9.66 12.31 -16.80
CA ARG A 197 9.20 12.21 -15.40
C ARG A 197 8.69 10.79 -15.15
N CYS A 198 9.09 10.24 -14.01
CA CYS A 198 8.73 8.89 -13.61
C CYS A 198 7.99 8.93 -12.28
N PHE A 199 6.75 8.47 -12.24
CA PHE A 199 6.10 8.12 -10.98
C PHE A 199 6.46 6.68 -10.59
N LEU A 200 6.96 6.46 -9.38
CA LEU A 200 6.89 5.15 -8.72
C LEU A 200 5.56 5.08 -7.96
N TYR A 201 4.64 4.24 -8.45
CA TYR A 201 3.28 4.12 -7.91
C TYR A 201 3.14 2.94 -6.96
N LEU A 202 2.75 3.23 -5.72
CA LEU A 202 2.43 2.26 -4.67
C LEU A 202 0.92 2.31 -4.41
N HIS A 203 0.20 1.24 -4.74
CA HIS A 203 -1.26 1.22 -4.64
C HIS A 203 -1.77 1.19 -3.19
N GLY A 204 -3.01 1.62 -2.98
CA GLY A 204 -3.71 1.48 -1.71
C GLY A 204 -4.31 0.09 -1.47
N GLY A 205 -5.20 0.00 -0.48
CA GLY A 205 -5.87 -1.27 -0.11
C GLY A 205 -5.43 -1.85 1.23
N GLY A 206 -5.03 -1.00 2.18
CA GLY A 206 -4.80 -1.40 3.57
C GLY A 206 -3.63 -2.37 3.79
N TYR A 207 -2.73 -2.50 2.81
CA TYR A 207 -1.63 -3.49 2.75
C TYR A 207 -2.05 -4.96 2.59
N TYR A 208 -3.35 -5.27 2.48
CA TYR A 208 -3.84 -6.64 2.33
C TYR A 208 -4.72 -6.86 1.09
N VAL A 209 -5.14 -5.80 0.40
CA VAL A 209 -5.80 -5.85 -0.92
C VAL A 209 -5.22 -4.78 -1.85
N GLY A 210 -5.62 -4.80 -3.12
CA GLY A 210 -5.19 -3.85 -4.14
C GLY A 210 -4.23 -4.46 -5.16
N SER A 211 -4.12 -3.81 -6.31
CA SER A 211 -3.19 -4.18 -7.38
C SER A 211 -3.06 -3.03 -8.40
N ILE A 212 -2.08 -3.13 -9.28
CA ILE A 212 -1.96 -2.27 -10.49
C ILE A 212 -3.24 -2.34 -11.35
N ASP A 213 -3.91 -3.49 -11.38
CA ASP A 213 -5.13 -3.70 -12.16
C ASP A 213 -6.37 -3.04 -11.52
N GLN A 214 -6.41 -2.95 -10.19
CA GLN A 214 -7.42 -2.17 -9.46
C GLN A 214 -7.23 -0.67 -9.72
N GLU A 215 -6.00 -0.17 -9.59
CA GLU A 215 -5.68 1.27 -9.70
C GLU A 215 -5.44 1.74 -11.15
N ARG A 216 -5.83 0.92 -12.12
CA ARG A 216 -5.50 1.10 -13.54
C ARG A 216 -5.87 2.49 -14.08
N SER A 217 -7.06 2.99 -13.74
CA SER A 217 -7.56 4.28 -14.23
C SER A 217 -6.76 5.44 -13.66
N SER A 218 -6.50 5.43 -12.35
CA SER A 218 -5.69 6.46 -11.71
C SER A 218 -4.26 6.49 -12.29
N ILE A 219 -3.62 5.33 -12.45
CA ILE A 219 -2.29 5.22 -13.06
C ILE A 219 -2.28 5.80 -14.49
N HIS A 220 -3.34 5.58 -15.26
CA HIS A 220 -3.51 6.19 -16.59
C HIS A 220 -3.60 7.72 -16.53
N GLN A 221 -4.30 8.29 -15.56
CA GLN A 221 -4.36 9.74 -15.37
C GLN A 221 -2.99 10.28 -14.98
N HIS A 222 -2.33 9.66 -14.01
CA HIS A 222 -0.98 10.03 -13.59
C HIS A 222 -0.03 10.10 -14.79
N ALA A 223 0.05 9.04 -15.61
CA ALA A 223 0.89 9.01 -16.81
C ALA A 223 0.60 10.16 -17.78
N ARG A 224 -0.69 10.45 -18.03
CA ARG A 224 -1.12 11.54 -18.90
C ARG A 224 -0.78 12.92 -18.37
N LEU A 225 -0.90 13.13 -17.07
CA LEU A 225 -0.80 14.46 -16.45
C LEU A 225 0.63 14.97 -16.36
N ILE A 226 1.57 14.07 -16.08
CA ILE A 226 2.99 14.43 -15.98
C ILE A 226 3.72 14.45 -17.32
N ASN A 227 3.02 14.10 -18.42
CA ASN A 227 3.60 13.84 -19.74
C ASN A 227 4.83 12.92 -19.61
N GLY A 228 4.63 11.77 -18.96
CA GLY A 228 5.72 10.91 -18.54
C GLY A 228 5.29 9.46 -18.40
N ARG A 229 5.95 8.75 -17.50
CA ARG A 229 5.73 7.32 -17.28
C ARG A 229 5.46 7.00 -15.82
N VAL A 230 4.72 5.93 -15.59
CA VAL A 230 4.46 5.37 -14.27
C VAL A 230 5.07 3.99 -14.22
N PHE A 231 5.91 3.75 -13.22
CA PHE A 231 6.37 2.45 -12.79
C PHE A 231 5.51 2.02 -11.60
N ALA A 232 4.54 1.14 -11.85
CA ALA A 232 3.66 0.64 -10.81
C ALA A 232 4.08 -0.77 -10.42
N ILE A 233 4.04 -1.09 -9.13
CA ILE A 233 4.39 -2.42 -8.61
C ILE A 233 3.20 -3.06 -7.89
N ASN A 234 3.11 -4.39 -7.96
CA ASN A 234 2.32 -5.20 -7.04
C ASN A 234 3.25 -5.65 -5.90
N TYR A 235 3.29 -4.87 -4.81
CA TYR A 235 4.03 -5.28 -3.63
C TYR A 235 3.30 -6.42 -2.91
N ARG A 236 4.04 -7.25 -2.17
CA ARG A 236 3.47 -8.39 -1.45
C ARG A 236 2.47 -7.95 -0.37
N LEU A 237 1.34 -8.65 -0.30
CA LEU A 237 0.22 -8.32 0.57
C LEU A 237 0.13 -9.21 1.81
N ALA A 238 -0.33 -8.61 2.90
CA ALA A 238 -0.71 -9.31 4.11
C ALA A 238 -2.07 -10.04 3.94
N PRO A 239 -2.40 -11.03 4.79
CA PRO A 239 -1.61 -11.60 5.88
C PRO A 239 -0.48 -12.54 5.42
N GLN A 240 -0.45 -12.94 4.15
CA GLN A 240 0.54 -13.88 3.60
C GLN A 240 1.97 -13.34 3.76
N TYR A 241 2.14 -12.05 3.52
CA TYR A 241 3.40 -11.33 3.57
C TYR A 241 3.24 -10.06 4.43
N PRO A 242 3.23 -10.19 5.76
CA PRO A 242 3.12 -9.05 6.67
C PRO A 242 4.39 -8.19 6.63
N PHE A 243 4.40 -7.11 7.40
CA PHE A 243 5.58 -6.28 7.59
C PHE A 243 6.81 -7.15 7.92
N PRO A 244 7.98 -6.93 7.28
CA PRO A 244 8.32 -5.78 6.43
C PRO A 244 8.32 -6.06 4.91
N CYS A 245 7.56 -7.05 4.42
CA CYS A 245 7.60 -7.46 3.01
C CYS A 245 7.27 -6.33 2.01
N ALA A 246 6.22 -5.55 2.26
CA ALA A 246 5.79 -4.47 1.36
C ALA A 246 6.83 -3.35 1.23
N ILE A 247 7.50 -2.98 2.33
CA ILE A 247 8.54 -1.93 2.30
C ILE A 247 9.82 -2.43 1.63
N GLN A 248 10.18 -3.72 1.77
CA GLN A 248 11.26 -4.31 0.99
C GLN A 248 10.98 -4.20 -0.51
N ASP A 249 9.75 -4.50 -0.95
CA ASP A 249 9.37 -4.47 -2.37
C ASP A 249 9.38 -3.04 -2.93
N ALA A 250 8.88 -2.07 -2.17
CA ALA A 250 8.92 -0.66 -2.54
C ALA A 250 10.36 -0.13 -2.65
N LEU A 251 11.25 -0.51 -1.72
CA LEU A 251 12.65 -0.15 -1.76
C LEU A 251 13.39 -0.81 -2.93
N ALA A 252 13.12 -2.10 -3.19
CA ALA A 252 13.67 -2.82 -4.34
C ALA A 252 13.27 -2.15 -5.67
N ALA A 253 12.00 -1.73 -5.79
CA ALA A 253 11.51 -1.01 -6.94
C ALA A 253 12.25 0.33 -7.13
N TYR A 254 12.45 1.09 -6.05
CA TYR A 254 13.18 2.36 -6.12
C TYR A 254 14.65 2.15 -6.55
N LEU A 255 15.35 1.19 -5.94
CA LEU A 255 16.72 0.83 -6.30
C LEU A 255 16.82 0.37 -7.75
N TYR A 256 15.85 -0.41 -8.24
CA TYR A 256 15.79 -0.84 -9.64
C TYR A 256 15.64 0.34 -10.61
N LEU A 257 14.94 1.41 -10.23
CA LEU A 257 14.83 2.62 -11.05
C LEU A 257 16.15 3.39 -11.12
N ILE A 258 16.83 3.60 -9.98
CA ILE A 258 18.03 4.47 -9.92
C ILE A 258 19.34 3.73 -10.24
N LYS A 259 19.37 2.41 -10.04
CA LYS A 259 20.52 1.52 -10.22
C LYS A 259 20.05 0.18 -10.79
N PRO A 260 19.49 0.19 -12.02
CA PRO A 260 19.08 -1.05 -12.67
C PRO A 260 20.31 -1.95 -12.92
N PRO A 261 20.18 -3.27 -12.77
CA PRO A 261 21.22 -4.20 -13.18
C PRO A 261 21.36 -4.22 -14.73
N PRO A 262 22.48 -4.73 -15.27
CA PRO A 262 22.79 -4.64 -16.71
C PRO A 262 21.71 -5.20 -17.66
N GLU A 263 20.97 -6.21 -17.21
CA GLU A 263 19.88 -6.88 -17.93
C GLU A 263 18.54 -6.12 -17.88
N ALA A 264 18.46 -5.04 -17.10
CA ALA A 264 17.24 -4.26 -16.99
C ALA A 264 16.85 -3.62 -18.32
N LYS A 265 15.54 -3.40 -18.46
CA LYS A 265 14.98 -2.84 -19.68
C LYS A 265 15.10 -1.30 -19.75
N HIS A 266 15.66 -0.65 -18.74
CA HIS A 266 15.82 0.81 -18.68
C HIS A 266 17.18 1.17 -18.08
N ARG A 267 17.67 2.38 -18.35
CA ARG A 267 18.90 2.89 -17.71
C ARG A 267 18.57 3.53 -16.37
N ALA A 268 19.60 3.79 -15.58
CA ALA A 268 19.49 4.53 -14.33
C ALA A 268 18.72 5.84 -14.54
N ILE A 269 17.58 5.97 -13.86
CA ILE A 269 16.79 7.20 -13.85
C ILE A 269 17.36 8.13 -12.79
N LYS A 270 17.52 9.41 -13.13
CA LYS A 270 17.99 10.40 -12.14
C LYS A 270 16.93 10.53 -11.03
N PRO A 271 17.32 10.50 -9.75
CA PRO A 271 16.39 10.70 -8.63
C PRO A 271 15.55 11.98 -8.77
N SER A 272 16.11 13.05 -9.34
CA SER A 272 15.43 14.32 -9.64
C SER A 272 14.32 14.24 -10.71
N GLN A 273 14.16 13.10 -11.38
CA GLN A 273 13.08 12.82 -12.33
C GLN A 273 12.04 11.85 -11.78
N ILE A 274 12.33 11.23 -10.63
CA ILE A 274 11.43 10.30 -9.96
C ILE A 274 10.58 11.07 -8.97
N LEU A 275 9.27 10.81 -8.97
CA LEU A 275 8.40 11.17 -7.87
C LEU A 275 7.80 9.88 -7.30
N LEU A 276 7.68 9.79 -5.98
CA LEU A 276 6.86 8.75 -5.37
C LEU A 276 5.40 9.17 -5.42
N THR A 277 4.51 8.21 -5.62
CA THR A 277 3.08 8.45 -5.48
C THR A 277 2.41 7.23 -4.91
N GLY A 278 1.41 7.44 -4.07
CA GLY A 278 0.61 6.35 -3.54
C GLY A 278 -0.63 6.86 -2.83
N ASP A 279 -1.62 5.99 -2.78
CA ASP A 279 -2.92 6.26 -2.19
C ASP A 279 -3.15 5.41 -0.94
N SER A 280 -3.83 5.94 0.08
CA SER A 280 -4.19 5.16 1.28
C SER A 280 -2.95 4.52 1.94
N ALA A 281 -2.95 3.19 2.10
CA ALA A 281 -1.78 2.41 2.54
C ALA A 281 -0.54 2.63 1.67
N GLY A 282 -0.67 2.80 0.36
CA GLY A 282 0.45 3.11 -0.55
C GLY A 282 1.02 4.51 -0.34
N GLY A 283 0.20 5.46 0.13
CA GLY A 283 0.65 6.77 0.60
C GLY A 283 1.47 6.67 1.89
N GLY A 284 0.99 5.87 2.86
CA GLY A 284 1.76 5.53 4.07
C GLY A 284 3.08 4.84 3.73
N LEU A 285 3.06 3.86 2.84
CA LEU A 285 4.23 3.14 2.36
C LEU A 285 5.24 4.06 1.67
N SER A 286 4.75 5.06 0.92
CA SER A 286 5.60 6.07 0.28
C SER A 286 6.33 6.92 1.32
N LEU A 287 5.65 7.35 2.39
CA LEU A 287 6.31 8.05 3.51
C LEU A 287 7.35 7.16 4.21
N THR A 288 7.02 5.90 4.46
CA THR A 288 7.98 4.94 5.03
C THR A 288 9.20 4.75 4.13
N LEU A 289 9.00 4.62 2.81
CA LEU A 289 10.09 4.50 1.85
C LEU A 289 10.99 5.74 1.89
N LEU A 290 10.43 6.96 1.88
CA LEU A 290 11.24 8.18 1.96
C LEU A 290 12.10 8.26 3.22
N GLN A 291 11.56 7.82 4.37
CA GLN A 291 12.32 7.74 5.62
C GLN A 291 13.48 6.75 5.48
N VAL A 292 13.23 5.55 4.96
CA VAL A 292 14.28 4.54 4.75
C VAL A 292 15.36 5.06 3.80
N LEU A 293 15.00 5.76 2.73
CA LEU A 293 15.95 6.37 1.81
C LEU A 293 16.82 7.43 2.50
N ARG A 294 16.19 8.40 3.18
CA ARG A 294 16.89 9.47 3.94
C ARG A 294 17.83 8.91 4.99
N ASP A 295 17.34 7.95 5.77
CA ASP A 295 18.06 7.43 6.94
C ASP A 295 19.25 6.54 6.55
N ASN A 296 19.22 5.96 5.35
CA ASN A 296 20.35 5.22 4.76
C ASN A 296 21.25 6.10 3.86
N GLY A 297 20.99 7.41 3.76
CA GLY A 297 21.75 8.31 2.89
C GLY A 297 21.63 8.00 1.40
N LEU A 298 20.55 7.33 0.99
CA LEU A 298 20.25 7.08 -0.41
C LEU A 298 19.75 8.36 -1.09
N PRO A 299 20.00 8.54 -2.41
CA PRO A 299 19.45 9.67 -3.14
C PRO A 299 17.93 9.73 -3.00
N LEU A 300 17.40 10.90 -2.65
CA LEU A 300 15.97 11.12 -2.53
C LEU A 300 15.34 11.42 -3.90
N PRO A 301 14.08 11.00 -4.14
CA PRO A 301 13.33 11.40 -5.32
C PRO A 301 13.06 12.92 -5.31
N ALA A 302 12.65 13.48 -6.45
CA ALA A 302 12.33 14.90 -6.60
C ALA A 302 11.21 15.39 -5.67
N GLY A 303 10.32 14.49 -5.26
CA GLY A 303 9.18 14.77 -4.39
C GLY A 303 8.26 13.58 -4.25
N ALA A 304 7.20 13.72 -3.46
CA ALA A 304 6.15 12.73 -3.34
C ALA A 304 4.75 13.32 -3.36
N VAL A 305 3.83 12.58 -3.96
CA VAL A 305 2.40 12.86 -4.00
C VAL A 305 1.69 11.80 -3.16
N LEU A 306 1.08 12.22 -2.06
CA LEU A 306 0.48 11.34 -1.07
C LEU A 306 -1.03 11.59 -1.06
N VAL A 307 -1.80 10.61 -1.50
CA VAL A 307 -3.26 10.69 -1.60
C VAL A 307 -3.88 9.95 -0.43
N SER A 308 -4.55 10.67 0.46
CA SER A 308 -5.17 10.12 1.67
C SER A 308 -4.26 9.15 2.43
N PRO A 309 -2.98 9.49 2.73
CA PRO A 309 -2.01 8.53 3.24
C PRO A 309 -2.40 7.99 4.62
N TRP A 310 -2.40 6.67 4.78
CA TRP A 310 -2.66 6.05 6.09
C TRP A 310 -1.38 6.04 6.93
N CYS A 311 -1.37 6.82 8.01
CA CYS A 311 -0.17 7.18 8.78
C CYS A 311 -0.20 6.70 10.24
N ASP A 312 -1.36 6.33 10.77
CA ASP A 312 -1.62 5.86 12.13
C ASP A 312 -2.45 4.57 12.14
N LEU A 313 -1.79 3.44 12.37
CA LEU A 313 -2.47 2.15 12.50
C LEU A 313 -3.00 1.89 13.94
N ASN A 314 -2.86 2.83 14.88
CA ASN A 314 -3.49 2.72 16.21
C ASN A 314 -4.89 3.33 16.28
N HIS A 315 -5.34 4.04 15.24
CA HIS A 315 -6.64 4.73 15.25
C HIS A 315 -6.77 5.75 16.40
N SER A 316 -5.76 6.62 16.56
CA SER A 316 -5.67 7.57 17.68
C SER A 316 -6.56 8.79 17.49
N PHE A 317 -6.76 9.21 16.24
CA PHE A 317 -7.42 10.47 15.90
C PHE A 317 -8.96 10.38 15.87
N PRO A 318 -9.69 11.45 16.24
CA PRO A 318 -11.16 11.44 16.28
C PRO A 318 -11.84 11.12 14.94
N SER A 319 -11.31 11.64 13.81
CA SER A 319 -11.86 11.41 12.46
C SER A 319 -12.08 9.95 12.16
N VAL A 320 -11.25 9.06 12.74
CA VAL A 320 -11.32 7.62 12.53
C VAL A 320 -12.71 7.06 12.82
N THR A 321 -13.43 7.67 13.77
CA THR A 321 -14.80 7.33 14.14
C THR A 321 -15.84 8.35 13.68
N THR A 322 -15.55 9.65 13.75
CA THR A 322 -16.56 10.69 13.49
C THR A 322 -16.93 10.82 12.01
N ASN A 323 -16.04 10.43 11.10
CA ASN A 323 -16.28 10.49 9.65
C ASN A 323 -16.79 9.18 9.06
N THR A 324 -17.12 8.18 9.89
CA THR A 324 -17.50 6.83 9.43
C THR A 324 -18.69 6.84 8.45
N ASP A 325 -19.68 7.70 8.69
CA ASP A 325 -20.89 7.78 7.86
C ASP A 325 -20.67 8.55 6.56
N THR A 326 -19.68 9.44 6.54
CA THR A 326 -19.37 10.32 5.40
C THR A 326 -18.23 9.80 4.53
N ASP A 327 -17.62 8.67 4.91
CA ASP A 327 -16.54 8.04 4.18
C ASP A 327 -16.96 6.71 3.55
N ILE A 328 -16.23 6.24 2.53
CA ILE A 328 -16.44 4.94 1.87
C ILE A 328 -15.87 3.75 2.66
N LEU A 329 -14.99 3.99 3.65
CA LEU A 329 -14.36 2.94 4.43
C LEU A 329 -15.37 2.18 5.32
N PRO A 330 -15.10 0.89 5.64
CA PRO A 330 -16.04 0.06 6.40
C PRO A 330 -16.29 0.60 7.81
N LYS A 331 -17.54 0.46 8.30
CA LYS A 331 -17.94 0.95 9.63
C LYS A 331 -17.02 0.44 10.75
N TYR A 332 -16.67 -0.85 10.73
CA TYR A 332 -15.89 -1.47 11.80
C TYR A 332 -14.38 -1.55 11.50
N GLY A 333 -13.90 -0.74 10.55
CA GLY A 333 -12.49 -0.72 10.14
C GLY A 333 -12.13 -1.75 9.08
N LEU A 334 -10.87 -1.70 8.63
CA LEU A 334 -10.36 -2.47 7.48
C LEU A 334 -10.02 -3.93 7.80
N SER A 335 -9.99 -4.34 9.06
CA SER A 335 -9.50 -5.67 9.47
C SER A 335 -10.59 -6.69 9.80
N ILE A 336 -11.85 -6.28 9.78
CA ILE A 336 -13.00 -7.13 10.09
C ILE A 336 -13.61 -7.64 8.80
N SER A 337 -13.42 -8.93 8.54
CA SER A 337 -13.93 -9.63 7.35
C SER A 337 -14.45 -11.01 7.71
N LYS A 338 -15.07 -11.70 6.73
CA LYS A 338 -15.36 -13.13 6.87
C LYS A 338 -14.04 -13.89 7.12
N PRO A 339 -14.00 -14.80 8.12
CA PRO A 339 -12.78 -15.52 8.45
C PRO A 339 -12.45 -16.56 7.38
N SER A 340 -11.15 -16.84 7.24
CA SER A 340 -10.56 -17.86 6.40
C SER A 340 -9.45 -18.58 7.16
N PRO A 341 -8.84 -19.63 6.58
CA PRO A 341 -7.62 -20.17 7.12
C PRO A 341 -6.56 -19.09 7.33
N LEU A 342 -6.37 -18.13 6.42
CA LEU A 342 -5.33 -17.10 6.53
C LEU A 342 -5.62 -16.02 7.58
N TRP A 343 -6.89 -15.66 7.81
CA TRP A 343 -7.26 -14.55 8.69
C TRP A 343 -8.57 -14.78 9.45
N PRO A 344 -8.67 -14.41 10.75
CA PRO A 344 -7.60 -13.90 11.62
C PRO A 344 -6.61 -15.01 12.02
N PRO A 345 -5.36 -14.68 12.37
CA PRO A 345 -4.43 -15.68 12.89
C PRO A 345 -4.99 -16.35 14.15
N PRO A 346 -4.56 -17.58 14.47
CA PRO A 346 -4.93 -18.20 15.74
C PRO A 346 -4.52 -17.32 16.92
N LEU A 347 -5.40 -17.12 17.90
CA LEU A 347 -5.10 -16.39 19.13
C LEU A 347 -4.08 -17.13 20.00
N GLN A 348 -4.03 -18.46 19.88
CA GLN A 348 -3.26 -19.38 20.70
C GLN A 348 -2.94 -20.62 19.86
N VAL A 349 -1.79 -20.66 19.19
CA VAL A 349 -1.21 -21.96 18.78
C VAL A 349 0.22 -22.00 19.30
N PRO A 350 0.59 -23.06 20.06
CA PRO A 350 1.94 -23.24 20.55
C PRO A 350 2.91 -23.30 19.38
N TRP A 351 3.92 -22.43 19.40
CA TRP A 351 5.14 -22.65 18.64
C TRP A 351 5.73 -23.98 19.13
N THR A 352 6.08 -24.87 18.21
CA THR A 352 6.58 -26.21 18.55
C THR A 352 7.68 -26.18 19.63
N ALA A 353 7.53 -27.06 20.62
CA ALA A 353 8.42 -27.38 21.75
C ALA A 353 8.67 -26.31 22.84
N SER A 354 7.91 -25.21 22.86
CA SER A 354 7.80 -24.37 24.07
C SER A 354 6.38 -23.86 24.20
N ASP A 355 5.56 -24.58 24.94
CA ASP A 355 4.24 -24.10 25.36
C ASP A 355 4.38 -22.71 26.03
N THR A 356 3.49 -21.80 25.62
CA THR A 356 3.26 -20.41 26.08
C THR A 356 4.14 -19.30 25.48
N LEU A 357 3.49 -18.35 24.80
CA LEU A 357 3.95 -16.96 24.83
C LEU A 357 4.07 -16.57 26.31
N THR A 358 5.19 -15.99 26.69
CA THR A 358 5.37 -15.47 28.04
C THR A 358 4.27 -14.43 28.33
N SER A 359 3.88 -14.24 29.60
CA SER A 359 2.92 -13.20 29.98
C SER A 359 3.36 -11.80 29.49
N GLN A 360 4.66 -11.60 29.32
CA GLN A 360 5.24 -10.38 28.75
C GLN A 360 4.93 -10.21 27.26
N GLU A 361 5.00 -11.27 26.46
CA GLU A 361 4.68 -11.21 25.02
C GLU A 361 3.18 -11.04 24.77
N GLN A 362 2.33 -11.64 25.61
CA GLN A 362 0.88 -11.43 25.55
C GLN A 362 0.50 -9.98 25.91
N GLU A 363 1.15 -9.41 26.92
CA GLU A 363 0.95 -8.00 27.27
C GLU A 363 1.38 -7.07 26.13
N LEU A 364 2.47 -7.38 25.41
CA LEU A 364 2.94 -6.58 24.26
C LEU A 364 1.98 -6.62 23.06
N GLN A 365 1.20 -7.69 22.88
CA GLN A 365 0.19 -7.78 21.82
C GLN A 365 -1.16 -7.18 22.22
N THR A 366 -1.36 -6.84 23.49
CA THR A 366 -2.62 -6.26 23.97
C THR A 366 -2.60 -4.75 23.78
N ILE A 367 -3.54 -4.23 22.98
CA ILE A 367 -3.69 -2.78 22.81
C ILE A 367 -4.60 -2.26 23.91
N ARG A 368 -4.21 -1.14 24.50
CA ARG A 368 -4.99 -0.44 25.53
C ARG A 368 -5.50 0.88 24.96
N SER A 369 -6.80 1.11 25.08
CA SER A 369 -7.41 2.37 24.65
C SER A 369 -7.05 3.50 25.62
N ARG A 370 -7.25 4.73 25.19
CA ARG A 370 -7.48 5.85 26.12
C ARG A 370 -8.71 5.55 27.00
N PRO A 371 -8.79 6.12 28.21
CA PRO A 371 -10.01 6.03 29.02
C PRO A 371 -11.21 6.58 28.24
N ASN A 372 -12.34 5.89 28.31
CA ASN A 372 -13.62 6.40 27.81
C ASN A 372 -14.23 7.43 28.80
N GLU A 373 -15.45 7.89 28.53
CA GLU A 373 -16.16 8.86 29.38
C GLU A 373 -16.39 8.35 30.82
N SER A 374 -16.46 7.04 31.05
CA SER A 374 -16.58 6.43 32.38
C SER A 374 -15.23 6.18 33.07
N GLY A 375 -14.12 6.51 32.41
CA GLY A 375 -12.76 6.25 32.91
C GLY A 375 -12.26 4.81 32.67
N GLU A 376 -13.03 3.98 31.98
CA GLU A 376 -12.65 2.61 31.64
C GLU A 376 -11.64 2.56 30.50
N VAL A 377 -10.60 1.75 30.66
CA VAL A 377 -9.60 1.44 29.63
C VAL A 377 -9.94 0.09 29.01
N LEU A 378 -10.29 0.10 27.73
CA LEU A 378 -10.61 -1.12 26.98
C LEU A 378 -9.33 -1.83 26.56
N LYS A 379 -9.34 -3.16 26.65
CA LYS A 379 -8.27 -4.04 26.21
C LYS A 379 -8.66 -4.74 24.93
N ILE A 380 -7.83 -4.60 23.90
CA ILE A 380 -7.99 -5.29 22.63
C ILE A 380 -6.92 -6.38 22.55
N GLU A 381 -7.36 -7.62 22.77
CA GLU A 381 -6.52 -8.82 22.74
C GLU A 381 -6.48 -9.47 21.35
N TRP A 382 -7.38 -9.04 20.45
CA TRP A 382 -7.40 -9.51 19.07
C TRP A 382 -6.42 -8.73 18.21
N GLN A 383 -5.85 -9.42 17.23
CA GLN A 383 -5.01 -8.81 16.22
C GLN A 383 -5.82 -7.75 15.44
N MET A 384 -5.37 -6.50 15.45
CA MET A 384 -6.09 -5.41 14.79
C MET A 384 -5.82 -5.29 13.29
N HIS A 385 -4.65 -5.69 12.79
CA HIS A 385 -4.29 -5.52 11.38
C HIS A 385 -3.65 -6.76 10.79
N PRO A 386 -3.95 -7.14 9.53
CA PRO A 386 -3.22 -8.21 8.86
C PRO A 386 -1.77 -7.81 8.57
N TYR A 387 -1.50 -6.51 8.41
CA TYR A 387 -0.21 -5.98 8.01
C TYR A 387 0.90 -6.17 9.06
N ALA A 388 0.63 -5.89 10.32
CA ALA A 388 1.63 -5.91 11.38
C ALA A 388 1.02 -6.34 12.71
N GLN A 389 1.81 -7.02 13.54
CA GLN A 389 1.46 -7.39 14.92
C GLN A 389 1.07 -6.16 15.74
N ASN A 390 0.17 -6.34 16.71
CA ASN A 390 -0.29 -5.26 17.59
C ASN A 390 0.87 -4.55 18.30
N SER A 391 1.89 -5.32 18.73
CA SER A 391 3.10 -4.78 19.36
C SER A 391 3.91 -3.82 18.47
N LEU A 392 3.72 -3.91 17.15
CA LEU A 392 4.47 -3.13 16.16
C LEU A 392 3.69 -1.93 15.61
N LEU A 393 2.41 -1.74 15.97
CA LEU A 393 1.62 -0.63 15.43
C LEU A 393 2.18 0.74 15.79
N ARG A 394 2.98 0.83 16.86
CA ARG A 394 3.69 2.06 17.26
C ARG A 394 5.08 2.23 16.61
N HIS A 395 5.51 1.27 15.78
CA HIS A 395 6.79 1.34 15.11
C HIS A 395 6.75 2.42 14.00
N PRO A 396 7.75 3.32 13.90
CA PRO A 396 7.80 4.41 12.91
C PRO A 396 7.65 4.00 11.44
N LEU A 397 8.19 2.84 11.06
CA LEU A 397 8.05 2.32 9.69
C LEU A 397 6.65 1.73 9.39
N ILE A 398 5.82 1.54 10.41
CA ILE A 398 4.44 1.05 10.27
C ILE A 398 3.45 2.22 10.39
N SER A 399 3.61 3.07 11.42
CA SER A 399 2.82 4.27 11.64
C SER A 399 3.72 5.51 11.50
N PRO A 400 3.93 6.03 10.27
CA PRO A 400 4.86 7.14 10.01
C PRO A 400 4.50 8.43 10.76
N VAL A 401 3.25 8.60 11.23
CA VAL A 401 2.86 9.73 12.09
C VAL A 401 3.71 9.84 13.36
N LEU A 402 4.26 8.72 13.84
CA LEU A 402 5.09 8.67 15.04
C LEU A 402 6.56 9.02 14.79
N SER A 403 7.00 9.01 13.54
CA SER A 403 8.39 9.22 13.16
C SER A 403 8.80 10.70 13.13
N TYR A 404 10.07 10.97 12.81
CA TYR A 404 10.55 12.28 12.40
C TYR A 404 10.43 12.43 10.88
N LEU A 405 9.64 13.41 10.43
CA LEU A 405 9.29 13.59 9.01
C LEU A 405 9.95 14.84 8.38
N GLY A 406 10.95 15.42 9.04
CA GLY A 406 11.82 16.47 8.48
C GLY A 406 12.87 15.91 7.51
N GLY A 407 13.40 16.76 6.63
CA GLY A 407 14.44 16.41 5.66
C GLY A 407 14.00 15.43 4.58
N LEU A 408 12.68 15.25 4.38
CA LEU A 408 12.13 14.51 3.24
C LEU A 408 12.12 15.43 2.00
N PRO A 409 12.01 14.90 0.77
CA PRO A 409 11.83 15.75 -0.40
C PRO A 409 10.45 16.44 -0.34
N PRO A 410 10.19 17.45 -1.18
CA PRO A 410 8.90 18.14 -1.19
C PRO A 410 7.72 17.17 -1.24
N LEU A 411 6.66 17.46 -0.47
CA LEU A 411 5.47 16.65 -0.35
C LEU A 411 4.23 17.42 -0.81
N LEU A 412 3.46 16.84 -1.73
CA LEU A 412 2.06 17.19 -1.92
C LEU A 412 1.21 16.17 -1.17
N ILE A 413 0.47 16.63 -0.16
CA ILE A 413 -0.39 15.79 0.67
C ILE A 413 -1.84 16.19 0.41
N ILE A 414 -2.62 15.23 -0.08
CA ILE A 414 -4.05 15.41 -0.38
C ILE A 414 -4.84 14.67 0.68
N ALA A 415 -5.68 15.41 1.42
CA ALA A 415 -6.63 14.87 2.38
C ALA A 415 -8.06 15.14 1.89
N SER A 416 -8.97 14.22 2.17
CA SER A 416 -10.40 14.42 1.92
C SER A 416 -11.10 14.76 3.24
N GLY A 417 -11.79 15.88 3.30
CA GLY A 417 -12.30 16.46 4.55
C GLY A 417 -13.32 15.59 5.30
N LYS A 418 -13.95 14.63 4.62
CA LYS A 418 -14.93 13.69 5.18
C LYS A 418 -14.42 12.25 5.26
N GLU A 419 -13.12 12.01 5.05
CA GLU A 419 -12.53 10.67 5.20
C GLU A 419 -12.11 10.39 6.65
N VAL A 420 -12.11 9.11 7.04
CA VAL A 420 -11.77 8.71 8.42
C VAL A 420 -10.30 8.96 8.77
N LEU A 421 -9.43 9.11 7.76
CA LEU A 421 -8.00 9.40 7.93
C LEU A 421 -7.68 10.90 7.92
N CYS A 422 -8.66 11.79 7.79
CA CYS A 422 -8.43 13.23 7.60
C CYS A 422 -7.52 13.84 8.69
N ASP A 423 -7.78 13.56 9.96
CA ASP A 423 -7.03 14.18 11.06
C ASP A 423 -5.57 13.74 11.10
N GLU A 424 -5.29 12.44 10.90
CA GLU A 424 -3.91 11.93 10.90
C GLU A 424 -3.11 12.47 9.72
N ILE A 425 -3.74 12.72 8.57
CA ILE A 425 -3.08 13.29 7.39
C ILE A 425 -2.73 14.75 7.63
N VAL A 426 -3.66 15.54 8.16
CA VAL A 426 -3.43 16.95 8.52
C VAL A 426 -2.32 17.04 9.56
N TYR A 427 -2.38 16.22 10.61
CA TYR A 427 -1.35 16.20 11.65
C TYR A 427 0.03 15.78 11.07
N THR A 428 0.08 14.76 10.22
CA THR A 428 1.31 14.29 9.56
C THR A 428 1.93 15.37 8.67
N ALA A 429 1.11 16.13 7.94
CA ALA A 429 1.57 17.23 7.10
C ALA A 429 2.20 18.36 7.93
N HIS A 430 1.54 18.76 9.02
CA HIS A 430 2.07 19.72 9.97
C HIS A 430 3.39 19.25 10.60
N LYS A 431 3.44 17.97 10.99
CA LYS A 431 4.63 17.35 11.58
C LYS A 431 5.81 17.24 10.61
N ALA A 432 5.55 17.01 9.33
CA ALA A 432 6.60 17.01 8.32
C ALA A 432 7.15 18.42 8.06
N ALA A 433 6.27 19.43 8.04
CA ALA A 433 6.65 20.81 7.76
C ALA A 433 7.41 21.48 8.90
N GLU A 434 6.98 21.25 10.14
CA GLU A 434 7.47 21.93 11.35
C GLU A 434 7.86 20.91 12.44
N PRO A 435 8.76 19.95 12.15
CA PRO A 435 9.03 18.80 13.01
C PRO A 435 9.54 19.18 14.41
N GLU A 436 10.15 20.35 14.57
CA GLU A 436 10.60 20.91 15.85
C GLU A 436 9.45 21.16 16.84
N LYS A 437 8.21 21.31 16.36
CA LYS A 437 7.01 21.42 17.22
C LYS A 437 6.48 20.07 17.68
N TYR A 438 7.01 18.96 17.15
CA TYR A 438 6.49 17.61 17.32
C TYR A 438 7.59 16.62 17.70
N SER A 439 8.04 16.68 18.95
CA SER A 439 9.10 15.81 19.47
C SER A 439 8.80 14.32 19.28
N VAL A 440 9.81 13.57 18.85
CA VAL A 440 9.76 12.11 18.82
C VAL A 440 9.89 11.58 20.25
N ARG A 441 8.93 10.74 20.66
CA ARG A 441 8.87 10.11 21.97
C ARG A 441 10.01 9.10 22.16
N GLU A 442 10.53 9.01 23.38
CA GLU A 442 11.69 8.15 23.69
C GLU A 442 11.41 6.66 23.43
N GLU A 443 10.21 6.18 23.73
CA GLU A 443 9.82 4.81 23.43
C GLU A 443 9.76 4.52 21.92
N VAL A 444 9.52 5.55 21.10
CA VAL A 444 9.50 5.41 19.64
C VAL A 444 10.93 5.38 19.09
N ARG A 445 11.86 6.14 19.68
CA ARG A 445 13.29 6.09 19.32
C ARG A 445 13.89 4.71 19.56
N LYS A 446 13.52 4.07 20.67
CA LYS A 446 13.94 2.69 20.98
C LYS A 446 13.50 1.66 19.94
N LEU A 447 12.38 1.90 19.25
CA LEU A 447 11.89 1.04 18.17
C LEU A 447 12.62 1.28 16.85
N TYR A 448 13.06 2.51 16.60
CA TYR A 448 13.73 2.89 15.34
C TYR A 448 14.97 3.77 15.62
N PRO A 449 16.14 3.14 15.88
CA PRO A 449 17.36 3.84 16.29
C PRO A 449 17.87 4.91 15.32
N ALA A 450 17.45 4.85 14.05
CA ALA A 450 17.75 5.88 13.06
C ALA A 450 17.24 7.28 13.46
N LEU A 451 16.31 7.38 14.42
CA LEU A 451 15.79 8.63 14.96
C LEU A 451 16.70 9.28 16.00
N ASP A 452 17.76 8.62 16.47
CA ASP A 452 18.66 9.20 17.46
C ASP A 452 19.40 10.42 16.87
N GLY A 453 19.27 11.56 17.54
CA GLY A 453 19.83 12.85 17.13
C GLY A 453 19.35 13.38 15.78
N ILE A 454 18.24 12.86 15.24
CA ILE A 454 17.78 13.18 13.88
C ILE A 454 17.43 14.65 13.69
N GLU A 455 16.99 15.32 14.74
CA GLU A 455 16.66 16.75 14.79
C GLU A 455 17.87 17.64 14.47
N THR A 456 19.08 17.18 14.78
CA THR A 456 20.32 17.91 14.49
C THR A 456 20.78 17.74 13.04
N ARG A 457 20.28 16.71 12.35
CA ARG A 457 20.69 16.34 10.98
C ARG A 457 19.79 16.94 9.92
N TYR A 458 18.52 17.16 10.24
CA TYR A 458 17.50 17.53 9.25
C TYR A 458 16.53 18.56 9.81
N GLY A 459 16.19 19.59 9.01
CA GLY A 459 15.13 20.56 9.32
C GLY A 459 13.76 20.13 8.80
N GLY A 460 12.81 21.06 8.74
CA GLY A 460 11.47 20.83 8.20
C GLY A 460 11.46 20.45 6.71
N THR A 461 10.42 19.72 6.31
CA THR A 461 10.17 19.33 4.92
C THR A 461 9.31 20.38 4.22
N GLU A 462 9.53 20.63 2.93
CA GLU A 462 8.61 21.43 2.12
C GLU A 462 7.27 20.68 1.95
N VAL A 463 6.17 21.25 2.44
CA VAL A 463 4.85 20.60 2.40
C VAL A 463 3.82 21.51 1.73
N HIS A 464 3.09 20.95 0.79
CA HIS A 464 1.85 21.49 0.24
C HIS A 464 0.71 20.57 0.65
N LEU A 465 -0.08 21.01 1.65
CA LEU A 465 -1.28 20.31 2.11
C LEU A 465 -2.51 20.87 1.41
N GLN A 466 -3.33 20.00 0.82
CA GLN A 466 -4.66 20.33 0.31
C GLN A 466 -5.73 19.48 0.97
N VAL A 467 -6.72 20.12 1.59
CA VAL A 467 -7.89 19.47 2.20
C VAL A 467 -9.12 19.72 1.33
N TYR A 468 -9.72 18.67 0.78
CA TYR A 468 -10.87 18.76 -0.11
C TYR A 468 -12.18 18.67 0.65
N ASP A 469 -13.04 19.68 0.51
CA ASP A 469 -14.34 19.73 1.19
C ASP A 469 -15.29 18.65 0.70
N ASP A 470 -16.05 18.07 1.63
CA ASP A 470 -17.10 17.06 1.38
C ASP A 470 -16.66 15.85 0.55
N ALA A 471 -15.35 15.59 0.51
CA ALA A 471 -14.73 14.49 -0.20
C ALA A 471 -14.47 13.28 0.73
N ALA A 472 -14.71 12.09 0.22
CA ALA A 472 -14.46 10.79 0.85
C ALA A 472 -13.08 10.24 0.45
N HIS A 473 -12.69 9.13 1.09
CA HIS A 473 -11.36 8.54 0.97
C HIS A 473 -10.89 8.36 -0.49
N THR A 474 -9.62 8.69 -0.73
CA THR A 474 -8.93 8.59 -2.02
C THR A 474 -9.64 9.29 -3.18
N LEU A 475 -10.08 10.54 -2.93
CA LEU A 475 -10.79 11.39 -3.90
C LEU A 475 -10.26 11.33 -5.35
N PRO A 476 -8.95 11.55 -5.64
CA PRO A 476 -8.43 11.55 -7.01
C PRO A 476 -8.56 10.17 -7.69
N THR A 477 -8.52 9.11 -6.90
CA THR A 477 -8.54 7.72 -7.37
C THR A 477 -9.97 7.25 -7.62
N GLN A 478 -10.89 7.55 -6.71
CA GLN A 478 -12.27 7.02 -6.73
C GLN A 478 -13.28 7.93 -7.44
N PHE A 479 -13.00 9.24 -7.49
CA PHE A 479 -13.92 10.25 -8.00
C PHE A 479 -13.28 11.11 -9.09
N GLU A 480 -12.44 10.50 -9.94
CA GLU A 480 -11.62 11.17 -10.96
C GLU A 480 -12.41 12.07 -11.93
N ASP A 481 -13.67 11.75 -12.21
CA ASP A 481 -14.52 12.48 -13.15
C ASP A 481 -15.27 13.67 -12.52
N THR A 482 -15.20 13.83 -11.20
CA THR A 482 -15.84 14.94 -10.48
C THR A 482 -14.99 16.22 -10.54
N THR A 483 -15.60 17.38 -10.39
CA THR A 483 -14.88 18.67 -10.27
C THR A 483 -13.76 18.64 -9.22
N PRO A 484 -13.97 18.21 -7.96
CA PRO A 484 -12.90 18.15 -6.97
C PRO A 484 -11.82 17.11 -7.31
N GLY A 485 -12.18 15.95 -7.89
CA GLY A 485 -11.20 14.97 -8.37
C GLY A 485 -10.29 15.51 -9.49
N LYS A 486 -10.85 16.27 -10.44
CA LYS A 486 -10.07 16.96 -11.49
C LYS A 486 -9.15 18.03 -10.91
N ALA A 487 -9.63 18.81 -9.95
CA ALA A 487 -8.82 19.82 -9.26
C ALA A 487 -7.61 19.18 -8.54
N ALA A 488 -7.78 18.00 -7.93
CA ALA A 488 -6.68 17.25 -7.34
C ALA A 488 -5.64 16.81 -8.37
N TYR A 489 -6.07 16.29 -9.52
CA TYR A 489 -5.14 15.96 -10.60
C TYR A 489 -4.41 17.18 -11.18
N ASP A 490 -5.05 18.35 -11.20
CA ASP A 490 -4.40 19.60 -11.60
C ASP A 490 -3.31 20.03 -10.60
N ALA A 491 -3.56 19.88 -9.30
CA ALA A 491 -2.56 20.11 -8.26
C ALA A 491 -1.38 19.14 -8.38
N ILE A 492 -1.66 17.84 -8.55
CA ILE A 492 -0.63 16.79 -8.78
C ILE A 492 0.24 17.15 -9.98
N ARG A 493 -0.37 17.56 -11.10
CA ARG A 493 0.35 17.98 -12.30
C ARG A 493 1.22 19.20 -12.06
N SER A 494 0.69 20.22 -11.38
CA SER A 494 1.42 21.46 -11.07
C SER A 494 2.64 21.16 -10.19
N PHE A 495 2.42 20.42 -9.11
CA PHE A 495 3.46 19.98 -8.20
C PHE A 495 4.54 19.17 -8.91
N ALA A 496 4.16 18.14 -9.68
CA ALA A 496 5.11 17.28 -10.37
C ALA A 496 6.00 18.05 -11.35
N ARG A 497 5.44 19.05 -12.06
CA ARG A 497 6.20 19.92 -12.96
C ARG A 497 7.17 20.83 -12.22
N ARG A 498 6.76 21.33 -11.05
CA ARG A 498 7.58 22.22 -10.22
C ARG A 498 8.80 21.48 -9.69
N VAL A 499 8.59 20.38 -8.96
CA VAL A 499 9.68 19.71 -8.21
C VAL A 499 10.70 19.02 -9.11
N THR A 500 10.29 18.50 -10.26
CA THR A 500 11.22 17.89 -11.23
C THR A 500 12.00 18.89 -12.10
N ARG A 501 11.70 20.20 -11.99
CA ARG A 501 12.48 21.27 -12.61
C ARG A 501 13.43 21.94 -11.62
N MET A 502 13.30 21.65 -10.33
CA MET A 502 14.22 22.13 -9.31
C MET A 502 15.53 21.34 -9.41
N GLU A 503 16.67 22.03 -9.28
CA GLU A 503 17.93 21.35 -9.05
C GLU A 503 17.87 20.64 -7.69
N ALA A 504 18.42 19.43 -7.58
CA ALA A 504 18.30 18.58 -6.39
C ALA A 504 18.86 19.23 -5.10
N THR A 505 19.69 20.27 -5.22
CA THR A 505 20.26 21.05 -4.12
C THR A 505 19.37 22.20 -3.64
N ALA A 506 18.27 22.51 -4.33
CA ALA A 506 17.40 23.65 -4.04
C ALA A 506 16.29 23.37 -3.01
N HIS A 507 16.20 22.15 -2.46
CA HIS A 507 15.17 21.74 -1.50
C HIS A 507 15.37 22.29 -0.07
N ALA A 508 16.26 23.27 0.12
CA ALA A 508 16.74 23.69 1.44
C ALA A 508 15.92 24.78 2.15
N ASN A 509 14.75 25.20 1.62
CA ASN A 509 13.90 26.17 2.30
C ASN A 509 12.60 25.52 2.78
N SER A 510 12.41 25.42 4.10
CA SER A 510 11.16 24.98 4.71
C SER A 510 10.03 25.93 4.31
N SER A 511 9.11 25.47 3.46
CA SER A 511 7.89 26.20 3.14
C SER A 511 6.68 25.31 3.38
N PHE A 512 5.66 25.86 4.04
CA PHE A 512 4.44 25.15 4.38
C PHE A 512 3.24 25.87 3.78
N THR A 513 2.70 25.30 2.70
CA THR A 513 1.47 25.78 2.06
C THR A 513 0.30 24.92 2.52
N ARG A 514 -0.77 25.55 3.01
CA ARG A 514 -1.99 24.87 3.48
C ARG A 514 -3.21 25.46 2.81
N GLU A 515 -3.93 24.64 2.07
CA GLU A 515 -5.08 25.06 1.30
C GLU A 515 -6.30 24.17 1.56
N ARG A 516 -7.48 24.77 1.46
CA ARG A 516 -8.77 24.12 1.36
C ARG A 516 -9.28 24.22 -0.06
N VAL A 517 -9.81 23.13 -0.58
CA VAL A 517 -10.40 23.07 -1.93
C VAL A 517 -11.88 22.72 -1.80
N SER A 518 -12.74 23.67 -2.16
CA SER A 518 -14.20 23.46 -2.11
C SER A 518 -14.67 22.40 -3.11
N VAL A 519 -15.90 21.92 -2.96
CA VAL A 519 -16.57 21.02 -3.93
C VAL A 519 -16.63 21.58 -5.36
N LYS A 520 -16.45 22.89 -5.53
CA LYS A 520 -16.39 23.58 -6.84
C LYS A 520 -14.98 23.72 -7.39
N GLY A 521 -13.97 23.19 -6.71
CA GLY A 521 -12.56 23.31 -7.08
C GLY A 521 -11.95 24.68 -6.75
N VAL A 522 -12.65 25.54 -5.99
CA VAL A 522 -12.11 26.83 -5.55
C VAL A 522 -11.11 26.59 -4.42
N VAL A 523 -9.88 27.08 -4.61
CA VAL A 523 -8.78 26.98 -3.65
C VAL A 523 -8.78 28.22 -2.75
N SER A 524 -8.62 28.00 -1.46
CA SER A 524 -8.51 29.05 -0.43
C SER A 524 -7.53 28.63 0.66
N PRO A 525 -6.98 29.56 1.48
CA PRO A 525 -6.15 29.18 2.62
C PRO A 525 -6.90 28.29 3.61
N LEU A 526 -6.23 27.27 4.15
CA LEU A 526 -6.78 26.48 5.25
C LEU A 526 -6.82 27.32 6.55
N GLU A 527 -7.76 27.02 7.45
CA GLU A 527 -7.86 27.69 8.75
C GLU A 527 -6.55 27.59 9.58
N PRO A 528 -6.36 28.50 10.56
CA PRO A 528 -5.24 28.45 11.49
C PRO A 528 -5.11 27.07 12.15
N ALA A 529 -3.86 26.68 12.46
CA ALA A 529 -3.59 25.37 13.05
C ALA A 529 -4.35 25.15 14.37
N SER A 530 -4.57 26.21 15.16
CA SER A 530 -5.35 26.17 16.40
C SER A 530 -6.81 25.76 16.22
N ASP A 531 -7.35 25.95 15.02
CA ASP A 531 -8.78 25.78 14.75
C ASP A 531 -9.08 24.38 14.20
N LEU A 532 -8.07 23.73 13.61
CA LEU A 532 -8.12 22.38 13.07
C LEU A 532 -8.32 21.33 14.17
N ALA A 533 -9.32 20.46 14.02
CA ALA A 533 -9.61 19.39 14.98
C ALA A 533 -8.40 18.46 15.21
N ALA A 534 -7.73 18.07 14.13
CA ALA A 534 -6.50 17.29 14.12
C ALA A 534 -5.40 17.82 15.06
N MET A 535 -5.35 19.14 15.24
CA MET A 535 -4.28 19.83 15.98
C MET A 535 -4.64 20.13 17.43
N LYS A 536 -5.90 19.87 17.84
CA LYS A 536 -6.38 20.03 19.22
C LYS A 536 -6.10 18.80 20.08
N MET A 537 -5.77 17.67 19.47
CA MET A 537 -5.43 16.45 20.19
C MET A 537 -4.05 16.59 20.84
N SER A 538 -3.96 16.20 22.11
CA SER A 538 -2.70 16.26 22.83
C SER A 538 -1.65 15.29 22.23
N PRO A 539 -0.39 15.70 22.04
CA PRO A 539 0.63 14.88 21.36
C PRO A 539 0.88 13.51 22.01
N GLU A 540 0.69 13.36 23.33
CA GLU A 540 0.85 12.09 24.03
C GLU A 540 -0.19 11.03 23.63
N PHE A 541 -1.30 11.45 23.03
CA PHE A 541 -2.33 10.56 22.51
C PHE A 541 -2.06 10.08 21.08
N VAL A 542 -1.10 10.67 20.37
CA VAL A 542 -0.72 10.20 19.03
C VAL A 542 -0.05 8.82 19.17
N GLY A 543 -0.59 7.83 18.46
CA GLY A 543 -0.20 6.42 18.58
C GLY A 543 -0.82 5.68 19.77
N VAL A 544 -1.87 6.24 20.38
CA VAL A 544 -2.64 5.61 21.45
C VAL A 544 -4.09 5.50 20.99
N MET A 545 -4.61 4.28 20.93
CA MET A 545 -5.95 3.97 20.42
C MET A 545 -7.04 4.76 21.16
N SER A 546 -7.96 5.38 20.42
CA SER A 546 -9.09 6.06 21.04
C SER A 546 -10.07 5.07 21.67
N ALA A 547 -10.76 5.49 22.74
CA ALA A 547 -11.85 4.69 23.32
C ALA A 547 -12.93 4.34 22.29
N SER A 548 -13.38 5.34 21.50
CA SER A 548 -14.38 5.14 20.45
C SER A 548 -13.93 4.14 19.38
N ALA A 549 -12.65 4.15 18.99
CA ALA A 549 -12.12 3.18 18.05
C ALA A 549 -12.10 1.76 18.65
N ALA A 550 -11.75 1.63 19.94
CA ALA A 550 -11.72 0.36 20.65
C ALA A 550 -13.13 -0.25 20.80
N GLU A 551 -14.12 0.57 21.15
CA GLU A 551 -15.53 0.18 21.22
C GLU A 551 -16.03 -0.31 19.86
N ARG A 552 -15.78 0.46 18.81
CA ARG A 552 -16.18 0.14 17.44
C ARG A 552 -15.55 -1.17 16.94
N PHE A 553 -14.25 -1.38 17.22
CA PHE A 553 -13.57 -2.62 16.89
C PHE A 553 -14.17 -3.82 17.64
N THR A 554 -14.41 -3.66 18.94
CA THR A 554 -15.00 -4.71 19.80
C THR A 554 -16.42 -5.08 19.34
N GLU A 555 -17.24 -4.08 19.02
CA GLU A 555 -18.60 -4.26 18.47
C GLU A 555 -18.53 -5.05 17.16
N GLY A 556 -17.70 -4.62 16.20
CA GLY A 556 -17.53 -5.29 14.92
C GLY A 556 -17.07 -6.73 15.07
N HIS A 557 -16.09 -6.97 15.95
CA HIS A 557 -15.55 -8.30 16.21
C HIS A 557 -16.62 -9.23 16.80
N LYS A 558 -17.42 -8.74 17.75
CA LYS A 558 -18.56 -9.50 18.31
C LYS A 558 -19.56 -9.89 17.22
N LEU A 559 -19.99 -8.92 16.41
CA LEU A 559 -20.96 -9.13 15.33
C LEU A 559 -20.48 -10.17 14.32
N PHE A 560 -19.22 -10.09 13.88
CA PHE A 560 -18.66 -11.02 12.90
C PHE A 560 -18.41 -12.41 13.49
N LYS A 561 -18.02 -12.50 14.76
CA LYS A 561 -17.87 -13.76 15.49
C LYS A 561 -19.21 -14.50 15.58
N GLU A 562 -20.30 -13.79 15.88
CA GLU A 562 -21.65 -14.36 15.91
C GLU A 562 -22.07 -14.81 14.50
N LYS A 563 -21.95 -13.91 13.51
CA LYS A 563 -22.34 -14.14 12.12
C LYS A 563 -21.63 -15.32 11.46
N PHE A 564 -20.32 -15.47 11.68
CA PHE A 564 -19.48 -16.49 11.05
C PHE A 564 -19.03 -17.59 12.00
N SER A 565 -19.73 -17.79 13.12
CA SER A 565 -19.37 -18.75 14.17
C SER A 565 -19.14 -20.18 13.65
N HIS A 566 -20.00 -20.67 12.74
CA HIS A 566 -19.83 -21.99 12.11
C HIS A 566 -18.59 -22.07 11.22
N THR A 567 -18.31 -21.00 10.45
CA THR A 567 -17.14 -20.90 9.58
C THR A 567 -15.87 -20.87 10.42
N ALA A 568 -15.81 -20.05 11.47
CA ALA A 568 -14.69 -19.98 12.39
C ALA A 568 -14.39 -21.34 13.05
N LYS A 569 -15.42 -22.04 13.55
CA LYS A 569 -15.26 -23.40 14.12
C LYS A 569 -14.75 -24.41 13.09
N ALA A 570 -15.14 -24.30 11.82
CA ALA A 570 -14.67 -25.18 10.76
C ALA A 570 -13.20 -24.92 10.40
N ILE A 571 -12.81 -23.64 10.32
CA ILE A 571 -11.42 -23.22 10.11
C ILE A 571 -10.53 -23.76 11.24
N GLU A 572 -10.97 -23.63 12.48
CA GLU A 572 -10.19 -24.08 13.64
C GLU A 572 -9.96 -25.59 13.62
N ARG A 573 -11.00 -26.39 13.30
CA ARG A 573 -10.82 -27.83 13.10
C ARG A 573 -9.82 -28.15 11.97
N HIS A 574 -9.87 -27.40 10.88
CA HIS A 574 -8.96 -27.59 9.75
C HIS A 574 -7.51 -27.25 10.12
N ARG A 575 -7.29 -26.17 10.89
CA ARG A 575 -5.97 -25.80 11.43
C ARG A 575 -5.39 -26.91 12.30
N MET A 576 -6.17 -27.41 13.26
CA MET A 576 -5.73 -28.50 14.15
C MET A 576 -5.37 -29.77 13.38
N GLU A 577 -6.16 -30.15 12.37
CA GLU A 577 -5.86 -31.30 11.52
C GLU A 577 -4.56 -31.11 10.72
N ASN A 578 -4.35 -29.93 10.15
CA ASN A 578 -3.16 -29.66 9.37
C ASN A 578 -1.89 -29.53 10.23
N LEU A 579 -2.00 -29.02 11.46
CA LEU A 579 -0.89 -28.99 12.42
C LEU A 579 -0.43 -30.42 12.79
N ARG A 580 -1.37 -31.33 13.08
CA ARG A 580 -1.05 -32.75 13.31
C ARG A 580 -0.36 -33.40 12.11
N ARG A 581 -0.76 -33.02 10.88
CA ARG A 581 -0.08 -33.49 9.67
C ARG A 581 1.35 -32.96 9.57
N ALA A 582 1.61 -31.72 9.99
CA ALA A 582 2.93 -31.11 9.98
C ALA A 582 3.90 -31.78 10.96
N GLU A 583 3.45 -32.11 12.18
CA GLU A 583 4.24 -32.86 13.18
C GLU A 583 4.73 -34.21 12.60
N ASN A 584 3.86 -34.92 11.88
CA ASN A 584 4.22 -36.17 11.19
C ASN A 584 5.26 -36.01 10.06
N TYR A 585 5.50 -34.80 9.53
CA TYR A 585 6.56 -34.54 8.55
C TYR A 585 7.90 -34.25 9.22
N GLU A 586 7.91 -33.59 10.38
CA GLU A 586 9.12 -33.37 11.19
C GLU A 586 9.71 -34.69 11.69
N GLU A 587 8.85 -35.61 12.14
CA GLU A 587 9.26 -36.99 12.51
C GLU A 587 9.91 -37.76 11.34
N LYS A 588 9.68 -37.35 10.09
CA LYS A 588 10.26 -37.96 8.88
C LYS A 588 11.53 -37.26 8.40
N GLY A 589 12.12 -36.37 9.20
CA GLY A 589 13.40 -35.72 8.90
C GLY A 589 13.33 -34.57 7.89
N TRP A 590 12.16 -33.96 7.70
CA TRP A 590 12.02 -32.79 6.83
C TRP A 590 12.43 -31.52 7.58
N ALA A 591 13.57 -30.93 7.26
CA ALA A 591 13.99 -29.63 7.81
C ALA A 591 13.15 -28.51 7.19
N TRP A 592 12.37 -27.79 8.01
CA TRP A 592 11.69 -26.57 7.58
C TRP A 592 12.73 -25.44 7.46
N PRO A 593 12.75 -24.64 6.38
CA PRO A 593 13.90 -23.81 6.01
C PRO A 593 13.87 -22.44 6.69
N LEU A 594 13.62 -22.43 7.98
CA LEU A 594 13.90 -21.29 8.82
C LEU A 594 15.10 -21.71 9.67
N ASP A 595 16.26 -21.11 9.38
CA ASP A 595 17.47 -21.31 10.17
C ASP A 595 17.21 -20.96 11.65
N GLU A 596 18.10 -21.40 12.55
CA GLU A 596 18.08 -20.98 13.96
C GLU A 596 17.93 -19.44 14.08
N GLY A 597 16.86 -18.98 14.75
CA GLY A 597 16.66 -17.56 15.07
C GLY A 597 15.65 -16.77 14.20
N GLU A 598 14.91 -17.40 13.29
CA GLU A 598 13.76 -16.77 12.60
C GLU A 598 12.44 -17.10 13.33
N VAL A 599 11.70 -16.06 13.73
CA VAL A 599 10.38 -16.12 14.42
C VAL A 599 9.33 -15.29 13.64
N PRO A 600 8.99 -15.69 12.40
CA PRO A 600 8.02 -14.98 11.56
C PRO A 600 6.61 -14.84 12.18
N PRO A 601 5.83 -13.81 11.79
CA PRO A 601 4.48 -13.60 12.30
C PRO A 601 3.52 -14.78 11.98
N PRO A 602 2.55 -15.10 12.85
CA PRO A 602 1.65 -16.26 12.68
C PRO A 602 0.80 -16.27 11.40
N GLY A 603 0.53 -15.10 10.83
CA GLY A 603 -0.21 -14.96 9.57
C GLY A 603 0.62 -15.30 8.32
N CYS A 604 1.95 -15.32 8.42
CA CYS A 604 2.84 -15.38 7.27
C CYS A 604 2.90 -16.77 6.63
N ASN A 605 2.83 -16.81 5.30
CA ASN A 605 2.88 -18.05 4.51
C ASN A 605 4.09 -18.96 4.84
N VAL A 606 5.24 -18.42 5.22
CA VAL A 606 6.46 -19.22 5.50
C VAL A 606 6.31 -20.09 6.77
N VAL A 607 5.44 -19.69 7.70
CA VAL A 607 5.18 -20.37 8.98
C VAL A 607 3.94 -21.25 8.95
N ARG A 608 3.08 -21.05 7.95
CA ARG A 608 1.80 -21.72 7.81
C ARG A 608 2.00 -23.15 7.34
N ARG A 609 2.46 -24.01 8.26
CA ARG A 609 2.63 -25.46 8.08
C ARG A 609 1.33 -26.15 7.60
N ASP A 610 0.21 -25.46 7.73
CA ASP A 610 -1.12 -25.90 7.36
C ASP A 610 -1.56 -25.64 5.91
N ILE A 611 -0.74 -24.99 5.07
CA ILE A 611 -1.08 -24.73 3.66
C ILE A 611 -0.05 -25.34 2.69
N GLU A 612 -0.52 -25.79 1.52
CA GLU A 612 0.34 -26.44 0.50
C GLU A 612 1.40 -25.50 -0.07
N GLU A 613 1.07 -24.22 -0.21
CA GLU A 613 1.99 -23.18 -0.70
C GLU A 613 3.19 -22.99 0.24
N ALA A 614 2.98 -23.03 1.55
CA ALA A 614 4.04 -22.96 2.55
C ALA A 614 5.01 -24.13 2.45
N ARG A 615 4.50 -25.35 2.22
CA ARG A 615 5.31 -26.55 1.97
C ARG A 615 6.14 -26.43 0.69
N ARG A 616 5.60 -25.78 -0.34
CA ARG A 616 6.31 -25.52 -1.60
C ARG A 616 7.39 -24.45 -1.43
N LEU A 617 7.08 -23.35 -0.76
CA LEU A 617 8.04 -22.31 -0.36
C LEU A 617 9.17 -22.89 0.48
N ALA A 618 8.83 -23.78 1.41
CA ALA A 618 9.80 -24.44 2.26
C ALA A 618 10.80 -25.29 1.44
N LYS A 619 10.30 -26.07 0.48
CA LYS A 619 11.17 -26.83 -0.45
C LYS A 619 12.11 -25.93 -1.25
N GLN A 620 11.66 -24.74 -1.66
CA GLN A 620 12.46 -23.80 -2.45
C GLN A 620 13.55 -23.12 -1.62
N MET A 621 13.24 -22.73 -0.38
CA MET A 621 14.23 -22.09 0.50
C MET A 621 15.32 -23.09 0.93
N ALA A 622 14.98 -24.36 1.19
CA ALA A 622 15.97 -25.41 1.48
C ALA A 622 16.96 -25.64 0.32
N GLN A 623 16.52 -25.51 -0.93
CA GLN A 623 17.38 -25.65 -2.11
C GLN A 623 18.38 -24.50 -2.30
N ARG A 624 18.10 -23.31 -1.76
CA ARG A 624 19.03 -22.17 -1.78
C ARG A 624 20.17 -22.34 -0.78
N VAL A 625 19.89 -22.91 0.41
CA VAL A 625 20.90 -23.17 1.45
C VAL A 625 21.94 -24.22 1.01
N ILE A 626 21.58 -25.15 0.12
CA ILE A 626 22.50 -26.19 -0.39
C ILE A 626 23.43 -25.66 -1.49
N LYS A 627 23.13 -24.50 -2.10
CA LYS A 627 23.86 -23.95 -3.26
C LYS A 627 24.70 -22.70 -2.97
N GLY A 628 24.58 -22.10 -1.79
CA GLY A 628 25.47 -21.04 -1.29
C GLY A 628 26.45 -21.62 -0.29
#